data_AF-A0A1W1WUR1-F1
#
_entry.id   AF-A0A1W1WUR1-F1
#
_cell.length_a   1.000
_cell.length_b   1.000
_cell.length_c   1.000
_cell.angle_alpha   90.00
_cell.angle_beta   90.00
_cell.angle_gamma   90.00
#
_symmetry.space_group_name_H-M   'P 1'
#
loop_
_entity.id
_entity.type
_entity.pdbx_description
1 polymer ?
#
loop_
_entity_poly.entity_id
_entity_poly.type
_entity_poly.pdbx_seq_one_letter_code
_entity_poly.pdbx_strand_id
1 'polypeptide(L)'
;MEFFISDVDKTLLRSDLKVSKFTQEIWNSFTKPLSIATARSYTGAKKLLAPLQLQYPMILLDGAMIASSDGKIIKINALSKEVTDEIIAVIEKEFDERPLIVGYDKDTERFLYPKKLNIHQKELLQNYHNDKRVLNIDRLQGLEQNLKIVYLGDEKTLQSIEQKVKSLFKVESKLSKDPYQNCHFLTFLHPKGDKAHALKELEEIVGVSPKDVTAFGDSLNDIGMFRLSGKAVAVANALQKVKEEADIVLPWSNDEDAVARYLSTL
;
A
#
# COMPACT_ATOMS: atom_id res chain seq x y z
N MET A 1 14.91 -21.45 1.01
CA MET A 1 14.37 -21.20 -0.36
C MET A 1 14.36 -19.71 -0.51
N GLU A 2 15.12 -19.13 -1.45
CA GLU A 2 15.13 -17.67 -1.59
C GLU A 2 13.77 -17.17 -2.08
N PHE A 3 13.25 -16.10 -1.46
CA PHE A 3 12.00 -15.47 -1.81
C PHE A 3 12.22 -13.98 -2.07
N PHE A 4 11.64 -13.46 -3.14
CA PHE A 4 11.82 -12.09 -3.57
C PHE A 4 10.50 -11.34 -3.43
N ILE A 5 10.54 -10.13 -2.89
CA ILE A 5 9.36 -9.28 -2.77
C ILE A 5 9.70 -7.86 -3.19
N SER A 6 8.94 -7.32 -4.12
CA SER A 6 9.16 -5.96 -4.62
C SER A 6 8.04 -5.03 -4.22
N ASP A 7 8.39 -3.84 -3.73
CA ASP A 7 7.47 -2.72 -3.87
C ASP A 7 7.15 -2.44 -5.34
N VAL A 8 6.02 -1.78 -5.59
CA VAL A 8 5.49 -1.56 -6.94
C VAL A 8 5.76 -0.14 -7.43
N ASP A 9 5.19 0.87 -6.80
CA ASP A 9 5.22 2.25 -7.31
C ASP A 9 6.61 2.86 -7.07
N LYS A 10 7.26 3.36 -8.12
CA LYS A 10 8.65 3.88 -8.06
C LYS A 10 9.72 2.85 -7.66
N THR A 11 9.37 1.57 -7.62
CA THR A 11 10.32 0.46 -7.42
C THR A 11 10.30 -0.48 -8.63
N LEU A 12 9.20 -1.21 -8.84
CA LEU A 12 9.00 -2.10 -9.99
C LEU A 12 8.42 -1.38 -11.21
N LEU A 13 7.47 -0.48 -10.99
CA LEU A 13 6.85 0.34 -12.03
C LEU A 13 7.73 1.54 -12.37
N ARG A 14 7.78 1.83 -13.65
CA ARG A 14 8.33 3.09 -14.16
C ARG A 14 7.46 4.27 -13.73
N SER A 15 8.01 5.47 -13.83
CA SER A 15 7.32 6.71 -13.45
C SER A 15 6.05 6.97 -14.27
N ASP A 16 5.91 6.36 -15.44
CA ASP A 16 4.70 6.41 -16.28
C ASP A 16 3.65 5.33 -15.95
N LEU A 17 3.81 4.65 -14.80
CA LEU A 17 2.93 3.57 -14.31
C LEU A 17 2.88 2.33 -15.21
N LYS A 18 3.92 2.10 -16.02
CA LYS A 18 4.02 0.90 -16.87
C LYS A 18 5.16 -0.03 -16.44
N VAL A 19 4.98 -1.29 -16.83
CA VAL A 19 6.03 -2.31 -16.84
C VAL A 19 6.69 -2.29 -18.22
N SER A 20 8.02 -2.20 -18.30
CA SER A 20 8.73 -2.32 -19.57
C SER A 20 8.71 -3.76 -20.10
N LYS A 21 8.98 -3.94 -21.40
CA LYS A 21 9.15 -5.28 -21.97
C LYS A 21 10.27 -6.06 -21.30
N PHE A 22 11.38 -5.38 -20.99
CA PHE A 22 12.51 -6.00 -20.30
C PHE A 22 12.09 -6.51 -18.91
N THR A 23 11.43 -5.67 -18.11
CA THR A 23 10.93 -6.09 -16.78
C THR A 23 9.93 -7.23 -16.89
N GLN A 24 9.05 -7.20 -17.88
CA GLN A 24 8.10 -8.29 -18.13
C GLN A 24 8.81 -9.61 -18.46
N GLU A 25 9.79 -9.59 -19.37
CA GLU A 25 10.56 -10.76 -19.78
C GLU A 25 11.32 -11.36 -18.60
N ILE A 26 12.05 -10.53 -17.83
CA ILE A 26 12.79 -11.00 -16.66
C ILE A 26 11.86 -11.55 -15.60
N TRP A 27 10.81 -10.82 -15.22
CA TRP A 27 9.86 -11.28 -14.20
C TRP A 27 9.23 -12.62 -14.57
N ASN A 28 8.75 -12.76 -15.81
CA ASN A 28 8.01 -13.94 -16.25
C ASN A 28 8.91 -15.17 -16.48
N SER A 29 10.21 -14.97 -16.68
CA SER A 29 11.20 -16.05 -16.79
C SER A 29 11.89 -16.38 -15.46
N PHE A 30 11.69 -15.55 -14.43
CA PHE A 30 12.32 -15.74 -13.13
C PHE A 30 11.76 -16.98 -12.42
N THR A 31 12.64 -17.88 -12.00
CA THR A 31 12.28 -19.22 -11.53
C THR A 31 12.12 -19.32 -10.00
N LYS A 32 12.64 -18.34 -9.27
CA LYS A 32 12.53 -18.30 -7.80
C LYS A 32 11.24 -17.60 -7.37
N PRO A 33 10.71 -17.92 -6.17
CA PRO A 33 9.53 -17.26 -5.64
C PRO A 33 9.63 -15.73 -5.67
N LEU A 34 8.67 -15.07 -6.30
CA LEU A 34 8.66 -13.62 -6.49
C LEU A 34 7.23 -13.07 -6.31
N SER A 35 7.10 -12.06 -5.46
CA SER A 35 5.84 -11.41 -5.13
C SER A 35 5.99 -9.88 -5.04
N ILE A 36 4.88 -9.20 -4.74
CA ILE A 36 4.80 -7.75 -4.58
C ILE A 36 4.25 -7.34 -3.21
N ALA A 37 4.65 -6.15 -2.77
CA ALA A 37 4.06 -5.46 -1.63
C ALA A 37 3.70 -4.01 -1.98
N THR A 38 2.42 -3.65 -2.01
CA THR A 38 1.98 -2.33 -2.51
C THR A 38 0.89 -1.68 -1.65
N ALA A 39 0.85 -0.34 -1.71
CA ALA A 39 -0.24 0.47 -1.18
C ALA A 39 -1.56 0.32 -1.98
N ARG A 40 -1.49 -0.25 -3.20
CA ARG A 40 -2.65 -0.39 -4.10
C ARG A 40 -3.59 -1.51 -3.68
N SER A 41 -4.86 -1.40 -4.10
CA SER A 41 -5.83 -2.49 -3.99
C SER A 41 -5.53 -3.61 -4.98
N TYR A 42 -6.16 -4.78 -4.80
CA TYR A 42 -6.03 -5.90 -5.73
C TYR A 42 -6.35 -5.49 -7.17
N THR A 43 -7.50 -4.84 -7.39
CA THR A 43 -7.92 -4.36 -8.72
C THR A 43 -6.93 -3.36 -9.32
N GLY A 44 -6.38 -2.45 -8.50
CA GLY A 44 -5.39 -1.48 -8.94
C GLY A 44 -4.08 -2.13 -9.36
N ALA A 45 -3.55 -3.04 -8.53
CA ALA A 45 -2.33 -3.79 -8.82
C ALA A 45 -2.50 -4.68 -10.06
N LYS A 46 -3.58 -5.46 -10.15
CA LYS A 46 -3.85 -6.37 -11.27
C LYS A 46 -3.93 -5.64 -12.61
N LYS A 47 -4.51 -4.43 -12.65
CA LYS A 47 -4.61 -3.64 -13.88
C LYS A 47 -3.22 -3.20 -14.36
N LEU A 48 -2.37 -2.71 -13.47
CA LEU A 48 -1.04 -2.18 -13.84
C LEU A 48 -0.02 -3.30 -14.11
N LEU A 49 -0.13 -4.41 -13.38
CA LEU A 49 0.79 -5.54 -13.46
C LEU A 49 0.24 -6.68 -14.33
N ALA A 50 -0.80 -6.42 -15.13
CA ALA A 50 -1.36 -7.41 -16.06
C ALA A 50 -0.33 -8.10 -16.98
N PRO A 51 0.78 -7.46 -17.40
CA PRO A 51 1.83 -8.13 -18.18
C PRO A 51 2.64 -9.18 -17.40
N LEU A 52 2.61 -9.12 -16.06
CA LEU A 52 3.42 -9.96 -15.17
C LEU A 52 2.67 -11.22 -14.73
N GLN A 53 3.38 -12.34 -14.68
CA GLN A 53 2.90 -13.60 -14.12
C GLN A 53 3.09 -13.57 -12.61
N LEU A 54 2.03 -13.16 -11.89
CA LEU A 54 2.01 -13.16 -10.44
C LEU A 54 1.60 -14.55 -9.94
N GLN A 55 2.54 -15.29 -9.34
CA GLN A 55 2.30 -16.67 -8.89
C GLN A 55 2.12 -16.79 -7.38
N TYR A 56 2.67 -15.84 -6.62
CA TYR A 56 2.67 -15.87 -5.16
C TYR A 56 1.66 -14.87 -4.57
N PRO A 57 1.21 -15.09 -3.32
CA PRO A 57 0.33 -14.14 -2.66
C PRO A 57 0.97 -12.77 -2.50
N MET A 58 0.17 -11.73 -2.70
CA MET A 58 0.58 -10.34 -2.76
C MET A 58 0.22 -9.63 -1.47
N ILE A 59 1.08 -8.73 -1.01
CA ILE A 59 0.76 -7.78 0.05
C ILE A 59 0.14 -6.54 -0.59
N LEU A 60 -1.06 -6.19 -0.17
CA LEU A 60 -1.89 -5.16 -0.76
C LEU A 60 -2.34 -4.16 0.31
N LEU A 61 -2.79 -2.99 -0.15
CA LEU A 61 -3.32 -1.93 0.71
C LEU A 61 -2.39 -1.65 1.90
N ASP A 62 -1.10 -1.49 1.60
CA ASP A 62 -0.06 -1.13 2.58
C ASP A 62 0.21 -2.18 3.66
N GLY A 63 -0.26 -3.42 3.48
CA GLY A 63 -0.15 -4.48 4.49
C GLY A 63 -1.48 -4.83 5.18
N ALA A 64 -2.55 -4.12 4.87
CA ALA A 64 -3.87 -4.44 5.42
C ALA A 64 -4.47 -5.73 4.84
N MET A 65 -3.98 -6.21 3.69
CA MET A 65 -4.53 -7.39 3.03
C MET A 65 -3.45 -8.23 2.35
N ILE A 66 -3.59 -9.55 2.44
CA ILE A 66 -2.85 -10.52 1.64
C ILE A 66 -3.85 -11.30 0.79
N ALA A 67 -3.62 -11.35 -0.52
CA ALA A 67 -4.46 -12.09 -1.45
C ALA A 67 -3.62 -12.90 -2.43
N SER A 68 -4.10 -14.05 -2.86
CA SER A 68 -3.50 -14.80 -3.97
C SER A 68 -3.67 -14.06 -5.29
N SER A 69 -2.90 -14.47 -6.31
CA SER A 69 -2.91 -13.83 -7.63
C SER A 69 -4.27 -13.93 -8.35
N ASP A 70 -5.05 -14.97 -8.09
CA ASP A 70 -6.42 -15.13 -8.57
C ASP A 70 -7.46 -14.23 -7.85
N GLY A 71 -7.05 -13.55 -6.78
CA GLY A 71 -7.87 -12.59 -6.03
C GLY A 71 -8.56 -13.16 -4.80
N LYS A 72 -8.31 -14.43 -4.44
CA LYS A 72 -8.79 -14.96 -3.17
C LYS A 72 -8.06 -14.30 -2.01
N ILE A 73 -8.83 -13.73 -1.08
CA ILE A 73 -8.32 -13.12 0.14
C ILE A 73 -7.80 -14.23 1.05
N ILE A 74 -6.55 -14.09 1.50
CA ILE A 74 -5.91 -15.03 2.44
C ILE A 74 -5.92 -14.45 3.85
N LYS A 75 -5.68 -13.14 3.97
CA LYS A 75 -5.61 -12.45 5.26
C LYS A 75 -6.07 -11.01 5.13
N ILE A 76 -6.78 -10.53 6.16
CA ILE A 76 -7.17 -9.14 6.34
C ILE A 76 -6.81 -8.69 7.75
N ASN A 77 -6.20 -7.50 7.84
CA ASN A 77 -5.99 -6.74 9.06
C ASN A 77 -6.78 -5.42 8.91
N ALA A 78 -8.00 -5.39 9.45
CA ALA A 78 -8.93 -4.27 9.31
C ALA A 78 -9.25 -3.61 10.65
N LEU A 79 -9.56 -2.31 10.62
CA LEU A 79 -10.24 -1.64 11.71
C LEU A 79 -11.73 -2.03 11.71
N SER A 80 -12.29 -2.25 12.90
CA SER A 80 -13.71 -2.57 13.04
C SER A 80 -14.58 -1.36 12.67
N LYS A 81 -15.86 -1.62 12.42
CA LYS A 81 -16.85 -0.58 12.18
C LYS A 81 -16.90 0.42 13.32
N GLU A 82 -16.91 -0.06 14.55
CA GLU A 82 -17.07 0.74 15.78
C GLU A 82 -15.91 1.72 15.93
N VAL A 83 -14.66 1.25 15.82
CA VAL A 83 -13.47 2.11 15.88
C VAL A 83 -13.48 3.14 14.75
N THR A 84 -13.89 2.72 13.55
CA THR A 84 -13.96 3.62 12.39
C THR A 84 -15.01 4.71 12.58
N ASP A 85 -16.19 4.35 13.06
CA ASP A 85 -17.29 5.30 13.35
C ASP A 85 -16.87 6.32 14.43
N GLU A 86 -16.17 5.87 15.48
CA GLU A 86 -15.67 6.75 16.54
C GLU A 86 -14.60 7.72 16.02
N ILE A 87 -13.66 7.24 15.18
CA ILE A 87 -12.67 8.09 14.52
C ILE A 87 -13.38 9.17 13.68
N ILE A 88 -14.35 8.79 12.85
CA ILE A 88 -15.12 9.73 12.02
C ILE A 88 -15.81 10.77 12.91
N ALA A 89 -16.51 10.34 13.95
CA ALA A 89 -17.27 11.23 14.82
C ALA A 89 -16.38 12.25 15.55
N VAL A 90 -15.20 11.82 16.04
CA VAL A 90 -14.23 12.72 16.69
C VAL A 90 -13.69 13.74 15.69
N ILE A 91 -13.29 13.29 14.50
CA ILE A 91 -12.66 14.18 13.51
C ILE A 91 -13.67 15.14 12.87
N GLU A 92 -14.88 14.69 12.57
CA GLU A 92 -15.95 15.57 12.09
C GLU A 92 -16.28 16.66 13.11
N LYS A 93 -16.30 16.33 14.40
CA LYS A 93 -16.62 17.28 15.47
C LYS A 93 -15.52 18.31 15.71
N GLU A 94 -14.25 17.89 15.72
CA GLU A 94 -13.13 18.76 16.11
C GLU A 94 -12.48 19.49 14.93
N PHE A 95 -12.59 18.95 13.70
CA PHE A 95 -11.90 19.47 12.53
C PHE A 95 -12.84 19.77 11.34
N ASP A 96 -14.12 19.39 11.37
CA ASP A 96 -15.06 19.41 10.21
C ASP A 96 -14.51 18.68 8.97
N GLU A 97 -13.63 17.70 9.19
CA GLU A 97 -13.04 16.86 8.15
C GLU A 97 -13.66 15.46 8.11
N ARG A 98 -13.65 14.85 6.93
CA ARG A 98 -14.30 13.56 6.66
C ARG A 98 -13.36 12.67 5.84
N PRO A 99 -13.27 11.37 6.13
CA PRO A 99 -12.36 10.50 5.39
C PRO A 99 -13.00 9.93 4.12
N LEU A 100 -12.16 9.34 3.29
CA LEU A 100 -12.51 8.28 2.36
C LEU A 100 -12.27 6.92 3.05
N ILE A 101 -13.10 5.92 2.77
CA ILE A 101 -12.96 4.59 3.40
C ILE A 101 -12.83 3.52 2.31
N VAL A 102 -11.79 2.71 2.40
CA VAL A 102 -11.63 1.50 1.58
C VAL A 102 -11.70 0.28 2.47
N GLY A 103 -12.52 -0.69 2.10
CA GLY A 103 -12.69 -1.89 2.90
C GLY A 103 -13.67 -2.88 2.28
N TYR A 104 -14.14 -3.81 3.10
CA TYR A 104 -15.13 -4.81 2.73
C TYR A 104 -16.38 -4.68 3.59
N ASP A 105 -17.52 -4.71 2.93
CA ASP A 105 -18.81 -4.97 3.56
C ASP A 105 -19.26 -6.36 3.08
N LYS A 106 -19.30 -7.32 4.01
CA LYS A 106 -19.38 -8.75 3.70
C LYS A 106 -18.24 -9.14 2.72
N ASP A 107 -18.57 -9.67 1.56
CA ASP A 107 -17.59 -10.08 0.53
C ASP A 107 -17.41 -9.05 -0.59
N THR A 108 -17.98 -7.84 -0.45
CA THR A 108 -17.89 -6.81 -1.49
C THR A 108 -16.94 -5.70 -1.08
N GLU A 109 -15.89 -5.51 -1.88
CA GLU A 109 -14.99 -4.37 -1.74
C GLU A 109 -15.75 -3.05 -1.99
N ARG A 110 -15.57 -2.08 -1.10
CA ARG A 110 -16.19 -0.77 -1.15
C ARG A 110 -15.13 0.33 -1.04
N PHE A 111 -15.41 1.43 -1.73
CA PHE A 111 -14.76 2.70 -1.55
C PHE A 111 -15.87 3.71 -1.24
N LEU A 112 -15.99 4.10 0.03
CA LEU A 112 -16.97 5.09 0.46
C LEU A 112 -16.37 6.49 0.48
N TYR A 113 -17.17 7.48 0.06
CA TYR A 113 -16.84 8.89 0.21
C TYR A 113 -18.04 9.68 0.78
N PRO A 114 -17.80 10.77 1.53
CA PRO A 114 -18.85 11.54 2.17
C PRO A 114 -19.54 12.46 1.15
N LYS A 115 -20.81 12.81 1.40
CA LYS A 115 -21.55 13.78 0.57
C LYS A 115 -20.87 15.15 0.50
N LYS A 116 -20.33 15.64 1.63
CA LYS A 116 -19.56 16.90 1.71
C LYS A 116 -18.08 16.59 1.49
N LEU A 117 -17.62 16.80 0.26
CA LEU A 117 -16.23 16.61 -0.15
C LEU A 117 -15.41 17.89 -0.03
N ASN A 118 -14.17 17.77 0.42
CA ASN A 118 -13.17 18.84 0.26
C ASN A 118 -12.60 18.84 -1.18
N ILE A 119 -11.78 19.85 -1.52
CA ILE A 119 -11.27 20.03 -2.89
C ILE A 119 -10.40 18.86 -3.36
N HIS A 120 -9.56 18.32 -2.48
CA HIS A 120 -8.64 17.23 -2.80
C HIS A 120 -9.37 15.91 -3.01
N GLN A 121 -10.41 15.64 -2.22
CA GLN A 121 -11.26 14.46 -2.45
C GLN A 121 -12.01 14.55 -3.77
N LYS A 122 -12.53 15.74 -4.13
CA LYS A 122 -13.19 15.95 -5.43
C LYS A 122 -12.25 15.69 -6.60
N GLU A 123 -11.01 16.17 -6.51
CA GLU A 123 -9.97 15.95 -7.52
C GLU A 123 -9.61 14.45 -7.64
N LEU A 124 -9.33 13.79 -6.52
CA LEU A 124 -9.02 12.35 -6.52
C LEU A 124 -10.13 11.49 -7.13
N LEU A 125 -11.40 11.77 -6.78
CA LEU A 125 -12.55 10.98 -7.23
C LEU A 125 -12.79 11.04 -8.74
N GLN A 126 -12.20 12.00 -9.46
CA GLN A 126 -12.21 12.02 -10.93
C GLN A 126 -11.47 10.80 -11.53
N ASN A 127 -10.53 10.20 -10.80
CA ASN A 127 -9.82 9.01 -11.28
C ASN A 127 -10.63 7.72 -11.16
N TYR A 128 -11.82 7.77 -10.56
CA TYR A 128 -12.64 6.61 -10.24
C TYR A 128 -13.98 6.58 -11.00
N HIS A 129 -14.07 7.32 -12.11
CA HIS A 129 -15.24 7.25 -12.98
C HIS A 129 -15.52 5.80 -13.42
N ASN A 130 -16.77 5.35 -13.23
CA ASN A 130 -17.25 3.99 -13.53
C ASN A 130 -16.79 2.86 -12.59
N ASP A 131 -16.15 3.17 -11.46
CA ASP A 131 -15.86 2.15 -10.44
C ASP A 131 -17.11 1.86 -9.60
N LYS A 132 -17.73 0.70 -9.80
CA LYS A 132 -18.94 0.28 -9.08
C LYS A 132 -18.74 0.12 -7.56
N ARG A 133 -17.50 0.07 -7.09
CA ARG A 133 -17.18 0.00 -5.65
C ARG A 133 -17.30 1.36 -4.98
N VAL A 134 -17.27 2.44 -5.76
CA VAL A 134 -17.19 3.82 -5.28
C VAL A 134 -18.60 4.36 -5.02
N LEU A 135 -18.92 4.65 -3.76
CA LEU A 135 -20.26 5.00 -3.31
C LEU A 135 -20.26 6.33 -2.54
N ASN A 136 -21.21 7.21 -2.91
CA ASN A 136 -21.51 8.43 -2.16
C ASN A 136 -22.40 8.08 -0.97
N ILE A 137 -21.97 8.41 0.24
CA ILE A 137 -22.70 8.13 1.46
C ILE A 137 -23.06 9.44 2.15
N ASP A 138 -24.37 9.63 2.41
CA ASP A 138 -24.91 10.83 3.05
C ASP A 138 -24.38 11.00 4.49
N ARG A 139 -24.46 9.92 5.28
CA ARG A 139 -23.86 9.85 6.62
C ARG A 139 -22.82 8.75 6.61
N LEU A 140 -21.57 9.14 6.43
CA LEU A 140 -20.46 8.19 6.32
C LEU A 140 -20.33 7.38 7.63
N GLN A 141 -20.18 6.07 7.47
CA GLN A 141 -19.95 5.12 8.55
C GLN A 141 -18.92 4.09 8.09
N GLY A 142 -18.25 3.46 9.05
CA GLY A 142 -17.39 2.33 8.82
C GLY A 142 -18.14 1.17 8.14
N LEU A 143 -17.38 0.43 7.34
CA LEU A 143 -17.75 -0.89 6.82
C LEU A 143 -17.55 -1.95 7.90
N GLU A 144 -17.96 -3.19 7.63
CA GLU A 144 -17.64 -4.33 8.50
C GLU A 144 -16.13 -4.49 8.70
N GLN A 145 -15.34 -4.34 7.62
CA GLN A 145 -13.88 -4.42 7.64
C GLN A 145 -13.27 -3.20 6.93
N ASN A 146 -12.66 -2.27 7.68
CA ASN A 146 -12.07 -1.05 7.15
C ASN A 146 -10.56 -1.21 6.98
N LEU A 147 -10.10 -1.32 5.73
CA LEU A 147 -8.68 -1.53 5.41
C LEU A 147 -7.90 -0.21 5.38
N LYS A 148 -8.53 0.87 4.94
CA LYS A 148 -7.95 2.22 4.94
C LYS A 148 -9.01 3.26 5.28
N ILE A 149 -8.69 4.16 6.20
CA ILE A 149 -9.42 5.40 6.46
C ILE A 149 -8.49 6.55 6.06
N VAL A 150 -8.85 7.31 5.02
CA VAL A 150 -7.94 8.26 4.37
C VAL A 150 -8.48 9.67 4.45
N TYR A 151 -7.77 10.57 5.12
CA TYR A 151 -8.02 12.01 5.10
C TYR A 151 -7.07 12.69 4.10
N LEU A 152 -7.59 13.67 3.35
CA LEU A 152 -6.82 14.45 2.38
C LEU A 152 -6.88 15.91 2.77
N GLY A 153 -5.74 16.60 2.81
CA GLY A 153 -5.68 17.98 3.28
C GLY A 153 -4.28 18.56 3.32
N ASP A 154 -4.14 19.68 4.03
CA ASP A 154 -2.84 20.26 4.33
C ASP A 154 -2.11 19.48 5.44
N GLU A 155 -0.78 19.52 5.39
CA GLU A 155 0.06 18.72 6.30
C GLU A 155 -0.20 19.03 7.79
N LYS A 156 -0.41 20.30 8.14
CA LYS A 156 -0.55 20.71 9.55
C LYS A 156 -1.87 20.25 10.15
N THR A 157 -2.96 20.38 9.40
CA THR A 157 -4.27 19.86 9.79
C THR A 157 -4.21 18.35 9.94
N LEU A 158 -3.61 17.64 8.98
CA LEU A 158 -3.48 16.20 9.04
C LEU A 158 -2.57 15.72 10.18
N GLN A 159 -1.47 16.41 10.49
CA GLN A 159 -0.65 16.11 11.68
C GLN A 159 -1.45 16.25 12.98
N SER A 160 -2.32 17.25 13.07
CA SER A 160 -3.19 17.46 14.23
C SER A 160 -4.23 16.35 14.37
N ILE A 161 -4.85 15.93 13.25
CA ILE A 161 -5.76 14.78 13.18
C ILE A 161 -5.01 13.50 13.57
N GLU A 162 -3.81 13.27 13.05
CA GLU A 162 -2.98 12.10 13.37
C GLU A 162 -2.70 12.00 14.87
N GLN A 163 -2.22 13.08 15.49
CA GLN A 163 -1.95 13.13 16.92
C GLN A 163 -3.21 12.85 17.74
N LYS A 164 -4.34 13.46 17.35
CA LYS A 164 -5.62 13.25 18.03
C LYS A 164 -6.05 11.79 17.97
N VAL A 165 -6.06 11.18 16.79
CA VAL A 165 -6.46 9.78 16.63
C VAL A 165 -5.51 8.85 17.40
N LYS A 166 -4.19 9.04 17.30
CA LYS A 166 -3.22 8.20 18.03
C LYS A 166 -3.30 8.33 19.54
N SER A 167 -3.80 9.46 20.06
CA SER A 167 -4.03 9.65 21.50
C SER A 167 -5.24 8.87 22.04
N LEU A 168 -6.19 8.53 21.18
CA LEU A 168 -7.46 7.89 21.56
C LEU A 168 -7.55 6.42 21.12
N PHE A 169 -6.94 6.09 19.99
CA PHE A 169 -7.09 4.81 19.33
C PHE A 169 -5.74 4.18 19.06
N LYS A 170 -5.70 2.86 19.22
CA LYS A 170 -4.54 2.06 18.78
C LYS A 170 -4.70 1.79 17.28
N VAL A 171 -4.03 2.61 16.48
CA VAL A 171 -4.02 2.50 15.01
C VAL A 171 -2.60 2.66 14.47
N GLU A 172 -2.37 2.14 13.28
CA GLU A 172 -1.22 2.53 12.47
C GLU A 172 -1.60 3.77 11.65
N SER A 173 -0.67 4.69 11.45
CA SER A 173 -0.89 5.92 10.68
C SER A 173 0.23 6.19 9.70
N LYS A 174 -0.13 6.60 8.48
CA LYS A 174 0.81 6.98 7.43
C LYS A 174 0.42 8.35 6.88
N LEU A 175 1.23 9.36 7.19
CA LEU A 175 1.13 10.70 6.61
C LEU A 175 2.18 10.86 5.51
N SER A 176 1.74 11.12 4.28
CA SER A 176 2.65 11.35 3.15
C SER A 176 2.10 12.39 2.18
N LYS A 177 3.01 13.06 1.47
CA LYS A 177 2.64 13.95 0.37
C LYS A 177 2.18 13.10 -0.82
N ASP A 178 1.06 13.45 -1.43
CA ASP A 178 0.63 12.79 -2.66
C ASP A 178 1.57 13.19 -3.81
N PRO A 179 2.06 12.22 -4.62
CA PRO A 179 2.96 12.54 -5.72
C PRO A 179 2.26 13.22 -6.90
N TYR A 180 0.92 13.23 -6.96
CA TYR A 180 0.15 13.71 -8.11
C TYR A 180 -0.69 14.96 -7.81
N GLN A 181 -1.06 15.19 -6.55
CA GLN A 181 -1.88 16.31 -6.10
C GLN A 181 -1.10 17.17 -5.09
N ASN A 182 -1.40 18.47 -5.05
CA ASN A 182 -0.80 19.36 -4.05
C ASN A 182 -1.50 19.24 -2.69
N CYS A 183 -1.49 18.04 -2.11
CA CYS A 183 -2.04 17.74 -0.79
C CYS A 183 -1.26 16.60 -0.11
N HIS A 184 -1.64 16.31 1.13
CA HIS A 184 -1.15 15.17 1.88
C HIS A 184 -2.27 14.17 2.10
N PHE A 185 -1.90 12.89 2.23
CA PHE A 185 -2.77 11.79 2.57
C PHE A 185 -2.39 11.32 3.96
N LEU A 186 -3.37 11.29 4.86
CA LEU A 186 -3.26 10.63 6.16
C LEU A 186 -4.11 9.37 6.14
N THR A 187 -3.45 8.23 6.12
CA THR A 187 -4.11 6.93 6.15
C THR A 187 -4.01 6.32 7.54
N PHE A 188 -5.14 5.98 8.13
CA PHE A 188 -5.20 5.10 9.30
C PHE A 188 -5.49 3.67 8.87
N LEU A 189 -4.76 2.74 9.47
CA LEU A 189 -4.90 1.30 9.26
C LEU A 189 -4.98 0.58 10.62
N HIS A 190 -5.30 -0.71 10.56
CA HIS A 190 -5.12 -1.60 11.71
C HIS A 190 -3.66 -1.52 12.22
N PRO A 191 -3.37 -1.71 13.52
CA PRO A 191 -1.98 -1.67 14.06
C PRO A 191 -0.98 -2.66 13.47
N LYS A 192 -1.45 -3.59 12.64
CA LYS A 192 -0.64 -4.55 11.86
C LYS A 192 -0.75 -4.31 10.35
N GLY A 193 -1.36 -3.19 9.95
CA GLY A 193 -1.60 -2.79 8.57
C GLY A 193 -0.38 -2.07 7.98
N ASP A 194 0.77 -2.73 8.04
CA ASP A 194 2.01 -2.28 7.43
C ASP A 194 2.72 -3.43 6.69
N LYS A 195 3.64 -3.08 5.80
CA LYS A 195 4.35 -4.07 4.97
C LYS A 195 5.21 -5.02 5.80
N ALA A 196 5.68 -4.62 6.98
CA ALA A 196 6.55 -5.45 7.81
C ALA A 196 5.73 -6.59 8.45
N HIS A 197 4.62 -6.26 9.10
CA HIS A 197 3.71 -7.26 9.66
C HIS A 197 3.13 -8.16 8.57
N ALA A 198 2.74 -7.60 7.43
CA ALA A 198 2.23 -8.39 6.31
C ALA A 198 3.30 -9.29 5.69
N LEU A 199 4.58 -8.87 5.64
CA LEU A 199 5.68 -9.74 5.20
C LEU A 199 5.80 -10.93 6.15
N LYS A 200 5.78 -10.70 7.46
CA LYS A 200 5.84 -11.80 8.44
C LYS A 200 4.69 -12.80 8.27
N GLU A 201 3.47 -12.30 8.07
CA GLU A 201 2.31 -13.17 7.81
C GLU A 201 2.45 -13.92 6.47
N LEU A 202 2.97 -13.27 5.43
CA LEU A 202 3.25 -13.89 4.13
C LEU A 202 4.31 -14.99 4.26
N GLU A 203 5.38 -14.76 5.01
CA GLU A 203 6.45 -15.71 5.27
C GLU A 203 5.91 -17.00 5.89
N GLU A 204 5.01 -16.89 6.87
CA GLU A 204 4.30 -18.01 7.50
C GLU A 204 3.41 -18.74 6.49
N ILE A 205 2.69 -18.00 5.63
CA ILE A 205 1.81 -18.57 4.59
C ILE A 205 2.60 -19.37 3.55
N VAL A 206 3.75 -18.88 3.10
CA VAL A 206 4.55 -19.51 2.03
C VAL A 206 5.63 -20.46 2.56
N GLY A 207 5.88 -20.48 3.88
CA GLY A 207 6.88 -21.33 4.52
C GLY A 207 8.33 -20.89 4.24
N VAL A 208 8.59 -19.58 4.17
CA VAL A 208 9.95 -19.04 3.98
C VAL A 208 10.48 -18.39 5.27
N SER A 209 11.79 -18.50 5.50
CA SER A 209 12.45 -17.84 6.63
C SER A 209 12.80 -16.39 6.27
N PRO A 210 12.73 -15.43 7.21
CA PRO A 210 13.07 -14.03 6.93
C PRO A 210 14.46 -13.85 6.31
N LYS A 211 15.46 -14.65 6.76
CA LYS A 211 16.83 -14.63 6.23
C LYS A 211 16.94 -14.98 4.74
N ASP A 212 15.95 -15.69 4.20
CA ASP A 212 15.90 -16.09 2.80
C ASP A 212 15.11 -15.08 1.94
N VAL A 213 14.60 -13.99 2.54
CA VAL A 213 13.83 -12.95 1.83
C VAL A 213 14.75 -11.85 1.31
N THR A 214 14.62 -11.52 0.03
CA THR A 214 15.16 -10.30 -0.58
C THR A 214 14.02 -9.33 -0.88
N ALA A 215 14.06 -8.14 -0.28
CA ALA A 215 13.05 -7.10 -0.44
C ALA A 215 13.56 -5.90 -1.25
N PHE A 216 12.76 -5.40 -2.18
CA PHE A 216 13.03 -4.18 -2.95
C PHE A 216 12.08 -3.05 -2.54
N GLY A 217 12.58 -1.82 -2.47
CA GLY A 217 11.77 -0.66 -2.08
C GLY A 217 12.41 0.70 -2.36
N ASP A 218 11.61 1.76 -2.22
CA ASP A 218 12.03 3.14 -2.48
C ASP A 218 11.60 4.13 -1.38
N SER A 219 10.61 3.77 -0.56
CA SER A 219 9.89 4.72 0.30
C SER A 219 9.87 4.31 1.77
N LEU A 220 9.43 5.23 2.64
CA LEU A 220 9.46 5.05 4.10
C LEU A 220 8.65 3.85 4.58
N ASN A 221 7.58 3.48 3.87
CA ASN A 221 6.77 2.30 4.21
C ASN A 221 7.47 0.97 3.88
N ASP A 222 8.63 0.98 3.20
CA ASP A 222 9.44 -0.21 2.92
C ASP A 222 10.47 -0.50 4.02
N ILE A 223 10.84 0.49 4.84
CA ILE A 223 11.90 0.34 5.88
C ILE A 223 11.58 -0.80 6.85
N GLY A 224 10.31 -0.93 7.26
CA GLY A 224 9.91 -2.04 8.13
C GLY A 224 10.08 -3.41 7.45
N MET A 225 9.78 -3.50 6.16
CA MET A 225 9.97 -4.71 5.34
C MET A 225 11.46 -5.02 5.16
N PHE A 226 12.29 -3.99 4.94
CA PHE A 226 13.75 -4.12 4.84
C PHE A 226 14.35 -4.73 6.11
N ARG A 227 14.00 -4.20 7.28
CA ARG A 227 14.52 -4.66 8.58
C ARG A 227 14.18 -6.11 8.91
N LEU A 228 13.11 -6.66 8.33
CA LEU A 228 12.74 -8.07 8.51
C LEU A 228 13.41 -8.99 7.49
N SER A 229 13.74 -8.47 6.31
CA SER A 229 14.27 -9.27 5.21
C SER A 229 15.74 -9.61 5.44
N GLY A 230 16.16 -10.79 4.98
CA GLY A 230 17.57 -11.19 4.98
C GLY A 230 18.45 -10.37 4.05
N LYS A 231 17.84 -9.70 3.06
CA LYS A 231 18.50 -8.74 2.19
C LYS A 231 17.55 -7.62 1.79
N ALA A 232 17.93 -6.38 2.08
CA ALA A 232 17.22 -5.17 1.68
C ALA A 232 17.91 -4.49 0.50
N VAL A 233 17.16 -4.20 -0.56
CA VAL A 233 17.68 -3.63 -1.82
C VAL A 233 16.91 -2.35 -2.17
N ALA A 234 17.57 -1.20 -2.10
CA ALA A 234 16.99 0.08 -2.50
C ALA A 234 17.30 0.39 -3.98
N VAL A 235 16.31 0.90 -4.71
CA VAL A 235 16.50 1.43 -6.07
C VAL A 235 17.18 2.81 -6.05
N ALA A 236 17.81 3.25 -7.15
CA ALA A 236 18.57 4.50 -7.15
C ALA A 236 17.72 5.75 -6.87
N ASN A 237 16.42 5.74 -7.21
CA ASN A 237 15.49 6.83 -6.92
C ASN A 237 14.89 6.77 -5.51
N ALA A 238 15.27 5.79 -4.68
CA ALA A 238 14.79 5.67 -3.31
C ALA A 238 15.15 6.91 -2.47
N LEU A 239 14.31 7.20 -1.48
CA LEU A 239 14.58 8.23 -0.48
C LEU A 239 15.91 7.95 0.22
N GLN A 240 16.63 9.01 0.57
CA GLN A 240 17.94 8.89 1.24
C GLN A 240 17.87 8.04 2.51
N LYS A 241 16.85 8.25 3.35
CA LYS A 241 16.59 7.45 4.56
C LYS A 241 16.35 5.96 4.28
N VAL A 242 15.84 5.61 3.10
CA VAL A 242 15.58 4.21 2.71
C VAL A 242 16.87 3.55 2.23
N LYS A 243 17.70 4.29 1.49
CA LYS A 243 19.05 3.84 1.08
C LYS A 243 19.95 3.57 2.28
N GLU A 244 19.84 4.38 3.33
CA GLU A 244 20.58 4.20 4.59
C GLU A 244 20.19 2.93 5.35
N GLU A 245 19.01 2.37 5.10
CA GLU A 245 18.50 1.14 5.72
C GLU A 245 18.65 -0.09 4.81
N ALA A 246 19.21 0.07 3.61
CA ALA A 246 19.38 -1.01 2.63
C ALA A 246 20.78 -1.64 2.69
N ASP A 247 20.87 -2.95 2.47
CA ASP A 247 22.15 -3.64 2.30
C ASP A 247 22.80 -3.33 0.95
N ILE A 248 21.97 -3.09 -0.07
CA ILE A 248 22.39 -2.79 -1.43
C ILE A 248 21.60 -1.60 -1.95
N VAL A 249 22.29 -0.60 -2.48
CA VAL A 249 21.70 0.47 -3.29
C VAL A 249 22.05 0.20 -4.74
N LEU A 250 21.03 -0.05 -5.56
CA LEU A 250 21.23 -0.29 -7.00
C LEU A 250 21.66 0.99 -7.71
N PRO A 251 22.51 0.90 -8.74
CA PRO A 251 22.90 2.06 -9.55
C PRO A 251 21.78 2.53 -10.49
N TRP A 252 20.73 1.74 -10.66
CA TRP A 252 19.60 2.01 -11.55
C TRP A 252 18.36 2.47 -10.77
N SER A 253 17.62 3.40 -11.37
CA SER A 253 16.29 3.80 -10.93
C SER A 253 15.20 2.85 -11.45
N ASN A 254 13.98 3.02 -10.94
CA ASN A 254 12.80 2.35 -11.46
C ASN A 254 12.58 2.61 -12.97
N ASP A 255 12.92 3.80 -13.46
CA ASP A 255 12.88 4.16 -14.88
C ASP A 255 13.98 3.50 -15.73
N GLU A 256 14.91 2.81 -15.08
CA GLU A 256 15.97 2.01 -15.71
C GLU A 256 15.78 0.50 -15.45
N ASP A 257 14.59 0.11 -14.97
CA ASP A 257 14.20 -1.27 -14.69
C ASP A 257 15.07 -1.93 -13.60
N ALA A 258 15.41 -1.18 -12.53
CA ALA A 258 16.34 -1.58 -11.48
C ALA A 258 16.11 -3.00 -10.92
N VAL A 259 14.86 -3.31 -10.55
CA VAL A 259 14.50 -4.63 -10.00
C VAL A 259 14.79 -5.73 -11.01
N ALA A 260 14.33 -5.57 -12.26
CA ALA A 260 14.56 -6.56 -13.32
C ALA A 260 16.05 -6.74 -13.63
N ARG A 261 16.83 -5.65 -13.63
CA ARG A 261 18.29 -5.74 -13.82
C ARG A 261 18.94 -6.54 -12.71
N TYR A 262 18.57 -6.31 -11.45
CA TYR A 262 19.07 -7.11 -10.34
C TYR A 262 18.68 -8.59 -10.49
N LEU A 263 17.41 -8.88 -10.76
CA LEU A 263 16.92 -10.25 -10.94
C LEU A 263 17.63 -10.98 -12.09
N SER A 264 17.98 -10.27 -13.18
CA SER A 264 18.68 -10.85 -14.34
C SER A 264 20.12 -11.30 -14.06
N THR A 265 20.68 -10.93 -12.90
CA THR A 265 22.03 -11.35 -12.48
C THR A 265 22.04 -12.63 -11.63
N LEU A 266 20.85 -13.17 -11.31
CA LEU A 266 20.65 -14.32 -10.43
C LEU A 266 20.29 -15.59 -11.21
#